data_AF-A0A7J8IPE7-F1
#
_entry.id   AF-A0A7J8IPE7-F1
#
_cell.length_a   1.000
_cell.length_b   1.000
_cell.length_c   1.000
_cell.angle_alpha   90.00
_cell.angle_beta   90.00
_cell.angle_gamma   90.00
#
_symmetry.space_group_name_H-M   'P 1'
#
loop_
_entity.id
_entity.type
_entity.pdbx_description
1 polymer ?
#
loop_
_entity_poly.entity_id
_entity_poly.type
_entity_poly.pdbx_seq_one_letter_code
_entity_poly.pdbx_strand_id
1 'polypeptide(L)'
;MALDDVAVRPGPCWAPRRCSFEDSACGFSTAGLWVRQTNATGRAAWGPGADHTTETAQGHYMAVDTSPQALPQGRVASLTSEEHRPLARPACLTFWYHLSARKPGTLQVHVEEAGRRQVLSVGGHGGLTWRLGTVEVQAQQAWRVVFEAVAAGVEHTYIALDDLFLQDGPCPRPASCDFETGLCGWSHLPSASLGGYSWDWSSGATPSRYPQPPVDHTLGTDAGHFALFETGVLGPGGRAAGLRSEPLPPTEASCLRFWYYMGFPEHFYQGQLRVLQSSARGQLAVWGADGRLRHQWLEGQVEVASAEEFQIVFEASLGGQPALGPIGLDDIEFLAGQPCQLSVPSQGATAGATLVPAAVGGALLVLTLLVLLGVLGRHWLQKGGCPFRGATEAKATGFDNVLFNADQVTLPTSITNDP
;
A
#
# COMPACT_ATOMS: atom_id res chain seq x y z
N MET A 1 -23.07 24.09 8.18
CA MET A 1 -21.69 24.56 8.40
C MET A 1 -21.73 25.56 9.53
N ALA A 2 -20.97 25.33 10.60
CA ALA A 2 -20.82 26.27 11.71
C ALA A 2 -19.34 26.63 11.80
N LEU A 3 -19.05 27.91 11.96
CA LEU A 3 -17.71 28.40 12.26
C LEU A 3 -17.56 28.40 13.78
N ASP A 4 -16.50 27.75 14.26
CA ASP A 4 -16.09 27.79 15.66
C ASP A 4 -14.61 28.19 15.73
N ASP A 5 -14.24 28.93 16.77
CA ASP A 5 -12.88 29.44 17.03
C ASP A 5 -12.22 30.26 15.90
N VAL A 6 -12.74 31.47 15.64
CA VAL A 6 -12.06 32.46 14.78
C VAL A 6 -11.10 33.31 15.59
N ALA A 7 -9.81 33.22 15.28
CA ALA A 7 -8.77 34.10 15.84
C ALA A 7 -8.10 34.93 14.75
N VAL A 8 -8.08 36.25 14.91
CA VAL A 8 -7.31 37.17 14.07
C VAL A 8 -5.96 37.40 14.73
N ARG A 9 -4.87 37.12 14.02
CA ARG A 9 -3.50 37.37 14.50
C ARG A 9 -2.83 38.44 13.65
N PRO A 10 -2.14 39.42 14.23
CA PRO A 10 -1.34 40.37 13.47
C PRO A 10 -0.17 39.65 12.79
N GLY A 11 0.06 39.96 11.51
CA GLY A 11 1.12 39.38 10.69
C GLY A 11 0.69 39.21 9.23
N PRO A 12 1.62 38.83 8.34
CA PRO A 12 1.28 38.48 6.96
C PRO A 12 0.37 37.23 6.93
N CYS A 13 -0.54 37.20 5.96
CA CYS A 13 -1.26 35.98 5.60
C CYS A 13 -0.26 35.05 4.93
N TRP A 14 -0.07 33.87 5.52
CA TRP A 14 0.78 32.83 4.95
C TRP A 14 -0.06 31.92 4.06
N ALA A 15 0.55 31.39 3.02
CA ALA A 15 -0.04 30.39 2.16
C ALA A 15 -0.58 29.20 2.99
N PRO A 16 -1.77 28.69 2.65
CA PRO A 16 -2.34 27.56 3.34
C PRO A 16 -1.47 26.31 3.13
N ARG A 17 -1.48 25.41 4.11
CA ARG A 17 -0.76 24.12 4.00
C ARG A 17 -1.49 23.10 3.14
N ARG A 18 -2.76 23.32 2.82
CA ARG A 18 -3.61 22.45 1.99
C ARG A 18 -4.34 23.29 0.96
N CYS A 19 -4.43 22.80 -0.27
CA CYS A 19 -5.20 23.42 -1.33
C CYS A 19 -5.69 22.38 -2.33
N SER A 20 -6.98 22.04 -2.27
CA SER A 20 -7.70 21.18 -3.21
C SER A 20 -8.39 21.96 -4.33
N PHE A 21 -8.23 23.28 -4.35
CA PHE A 21 -8.93 24.19 -5.25
C PHE A 21 -10.47 24.19 -5.18
N GLU A 22 -11.14 23.41 -4.34
CA GLU A 22 -12.62 23.35 -4.33
C GLU A 22 -13.33 24.65 -3.96
N ASP A 23 -12.78 25.42 -3.02
CA ASP A 23 -13.41 26.67 -2.57
C ASP A 23 -12.79 27.92 -3.22
N SER A 24 -11.51 27.86 -3.58
CA SER A 24 -10.76 29.01 -4.10
C SER A 24 -9.46 28.59 -4.79
N ALA A 25 -8.73 29.55 -5.38
CA ALA A 25 -7.36 29.34 -5.87
C ALA A 25 -6.28 29.44 -4.76
N CYS A 26 -6.67 29.44 -3.47
CA CYS A 26 -5.74 29.41 -2.32
C CYS A 26 -4.65 30.49 -2.31
N GLY A 27 -4.93 31.67 -2.89
CA GLY A 27 -3.97 32.77 -2.98
C GLY A 27 -2.91 32.60 -4.07
N PHE A 28 -2.99 31.57 -4.92
CA PHE A 28 -2.05 31.40 -6.02
C PHE A 28 -2.15 32.54 -7.05
N SER A 29 -1.01 33.11 -7.39
CA SER A 29 -0.85 34.05 -8.50
C SER A 29 -0.55 33.28 -9.78
N THR A 30 -1.36 33.48 -10.81
CA THR A 30 -1.33 32.67 -12.04
C THR A 30 -0.60 33.32 -13.21
N ALA A 31 -0.20 34.60 -13.05
CA ALA A 31 0.23 35.48 -14.15
C ALA A 31 -0.71 35.45 -15.39
N GLY A 32 -1.96 35.01 -15.22
CA GLY A 32 -3.02 35.00 -16.23
C GLY A 32 -3.17 33.74 -17.10
N LEU A 33 -2.27 32.75 -17.03
CA LEU A 33 -2.33 31.56 -17.91
C LEU A 33 -2.86 30.30 -17.22
N TRP A 34 -2.50 30.12 -15.94
CA TRP A 34 -3.11 29.07 -15.14
C TRP A 34 -4.53 29.49 -14.75
N VAL A 35 -5.49 28.61 -14.98
CA VAL A 35 -6.90 28.84 -14.66
C VAL A 35 -7.44 27.74 -13.78
N ARG A 36 -8.26 28.14 -12.82
CA ARG A 36 -9.06 27.22 -12.02
C ARG A 36 -10.27 26.81 -12.85
N GLN A 37 -10.43 25.52 -13.10
CA GLN A 37 -11.49 25.03 -13.97
C GLN A 37 -12.12 23.74 -13.45
N THR A 38 -13.22 23.36 -14.08
CA THR A 38 -14.01 22.15 -13.83
C THR A 38 -14.55 21.63 -15.16
N ASN A 39 -14.91 20.35 -15.23
CA ASN A 39 -15.48 19.74 -16.44
C ASN A 39 -17.01 19.48 -16.33
N ALA A 40 -17.69 20.13 -15.37
CA ALA A 40 -19.09 19.85 -15.02
C ALA A 40 -20.06 19.97 -16.20
N THR A 41 -19.75 20.84 -17.17
CA THR A 41 -20.59 21.08 -18.36
C THR A 41 -20.11 20.36 -19.61
N GLY A 42 -18.99 19.63 -19.55
CA GLY A 42 -18.32 19.04 -20.71
C GLY A 42 -17.78 20.06 -21.73
N ARG A 43 -17.75 21.35 -21.36
CA ARG A 43 -17.31 22.45 -22.23
C ARG A 43 -15.85 22.82 -22.05
N ALA A 44 -15.15 22.24 -21.07
CA ALA A 44 -13.72 22.43 -20.93
C ALA A 44 -13.03 21.90 -22.20
N ALA A 45 -12.42 22.79 -22.98
CA ALA A 45 -11.78 22.42 -24.25
C ALA A 45 -10.56 21.51 -24.05
N TRP A 46 -10.02 21.48 -22.83
CA TRP A 46 -8.83 20.76 -22.40
C TRP A 46 -8.87 20.56 -20.89
N GLY A 47 -8.00 19.68 -20.38
CA GLY A 47 -7.94 19.29 -18.97
C GLY A 47 -8.42 17.85 -18.71
N PRO A 48 -8.20 17.34 -17.50
CA PRO A 48 -8.75 16.06 -17.07
C PRO A 48 -10.27 16.11 -16.94
N GLY A 49 -10.91 14.96 -17.14
CA GLY A 49 -12.37 14.84 -17.13
C GLY A 49 -13.02 15.00 -15.75
N ALA A 50 -12.24 14.78 -14.70
CA ALA A 50 -12.59 14.94 -13.30
C ALA A 50 -11.37 15.49 -12.55
N ASP A 51 -11.61 16.22 -11.47
CA ASP A 51 -10.58 16.61 -10.51
C ASP A 51 -10.04 15.37 -9.75
N HIS A 52 -9.01 15.56 -8.94
CA HIS A 52 -8.50 14.51 -8.06
C HIS A 52 -9.26 14.48 -6.74
N THR A 53 -9.60 15.64 -6.17
CA THR A 53 -10.20 15.76 -4.82
C THR A 53 -11.51 15.02 -4.68
N THR A 54 -12.45 15.27 -5.59
CA THR A 54 -13.80 14.69 -5.56
C THR A 54 -13.96 13.51 -6.52
N GLU A 55 -12.99 13.30 -7.40
CA GLU A 55 -13.05 12.35 -8.52
C GLU A 55 -14.30 12.56 -9.40
N THR A 56 -14.82 13.79 -9.46
CA THR A 56 -16.02 14.11 -10.22
C THR A 56 -15.76 15.18 -11.26
N ALA A 57 -16.64 15.25 -12.26
CA ALA A 57 -16.60 16.35 -13.23
C ALA A 57 -16.88 17.71 -12.59
N GLN A 58 -17.49 17.76 -11.39
CA GLN A 58 -17.87 18.97 -10.68
C GLN A 58 -16.75 19.58 -9.84
N GLY A 59 -15.76 18.77 -9.45
CA GLY A 59 -14.61 19.27 -8.71
C GLY A 59 -13.72 20.17 -9.55
N HIS A 60 -12.78 20.81 -8.89
CA HIS A 60 -11.98 21.90 -9.41
C HIS A 60 -10.50 21.59 -9.32
N TYR A 61 -9.77 22.05 -10.32
CA TYR A 61 -8.32 21.91 -10.36
C TYR A 61 -7.72 23.12 -11.07
N MET A 62 -6.42 23.33 -10.89
CA MET A 62 -5.68 24.34 -11.64
C MET A 62 -5.12 23.71 -12.91
N ALA A 63 -5.28 24.37 -14.05
CA ALA A 63 -4.71 23.86 -15.29
C ALA A 63 -4.31 24.97 -16.26
N VAL A 64 -3.45 24.60 -17.21
CA VAL A 64 -2.92 25.50 -18.23
C VAL A 64 -2.92 24.81 -19.59
N ASP A 65 -3.40 25.54 -20.60
CA ASP A 65 -3.33 25.13 -22.01
C ASP A 65 -1.90 25.30 -22.52
N THR A 66 -1.27 24.18 -22.91
CA THR A 66 0.09 24.16 -23.45
C THR A 66 0.12 24.07 -24.97
N SER A 67 -1.03 24.25 -25.63
CA SER A 67 -1.12 24.33 -27.08
C SER A 67 -0.38 25.57 -27.61
N PRO A 68 0.26 25.51 -28.79
CA PRO A 68 1.04 26.62 -29.35
C PRO A 68 0.32 27.98 -29.41
N GLN A 69 -1.01 27.97 -29.56
CA GLN A 69 -1.85 29.16 -29.61
C GLN A 69 -1.96 29.86 -28.25
N ALA A 70 -1.97 29.08 -27.16
CA ALA A 70 -2.07 29.59 -25.79
C ALA A 70 -0.70 29.81 -25.16
N LEU A 71 0.21 28.85 -25.30
CA LEU A 71 1.58 28.91 -24.79
C LEU A 71 2.57 28.44 -25.87
N PRO A 72 3.23 29.37 -26.60
CA PRO A 72 4.18 29.03 -27.64
C PRO A 72 5.32 28.13 -27.15
N GLN A 73 5.91 27.35 -28.05
CA GLN A 73 6.98 26.41 -27.72
C GLN A 73 8.12 27.08 -26.94
N GLY A 74 8.52 26.46 -25.82
CA GLY A 74 9.59 26.94 -24.94
C GLY A 74 9.20 28.12 -24.04
N ARG A 75 7.98 28.66 -24.16
CA ARG A 75 7.46 29.64 -23.20
C ARG A 75 7.01 28.94 -21.92
N VAL A 76 6.95 29.74 -20.86
CA VAL A 76 6.69 29.30 -19.50
C VAL A 76 5.45 30.00 -18.97
N ALA A 77 4.57 29.24 -18.32
CA ALA A 77 3.47 29.74 -17.51
C ALA A 77 3.69 29.36 -16.04
N SER A 78 3.68 30.35 -15.15
CA SER A 78 4.02 30.15 -13.73
C SER A 78 2.79 30.30 -12.83
N LEU A 79 2.65 29.39 -11.87
CA LEU A 79 1.66 29.39 -10.80
C LEU A 79 2.41 29.50 -9.46
N THR A 80 2.28 30.63 -8.78
CA THR A 80 3.10 30.99 -7.62
C THR A 80 2.26 31.09 -6.36
N SER A 81 2.64 30.40 -5.29
CA SER A 81 1.95 30.50 -4.00
C SER A 81 2.16 31.87 -3.34
N GLU A 82 1.35 32.17 -2.32
CA GLU A 82 1.75 33.16 -1.31
C GLU A 82 2.98 32.67 -0.52
N GLU A 83 3.51 33.49 0.38
CA GLU A 83 4.64 33.08 1.20
C GLU A 83 4.21 32.00 2.21
N HIS A 84 5.01 30.96 2.32
CA HIS A 84 4.97 29.99 3.38
C HIS A 84 5.92 30.42 4.51
N ARG A 85 5.61 29.94 5.72
CA ARG A 85 6.45 30.16 6.90
C ARG A 85 7.81 29.46 6.75
N PRO A 86 8.87 29.98 7.38
CA PRO A 86 10.13 29.27 7.54
C PRO A 86 9.93 27.88 8.16
N LEU A 87 10.74 26.91 7.73
CA LEU A 87 10.66 25.52 8.15
C LEU A 87 11.77 25.20 9.14
N ALA A 88 11.41 24.77 10.35
CA ALA A 88 12.38 24.37 11.38
C ALA A 88 13.07 23.02 11.09
N ARG A 89 12.42 22.19 10.28
CA ARG A 89 12.88 20.88 9.79
C ARG A 89 12.43 20.73 8.33
N PRO A 90 13.01 19.80 7.55
CA PRO A 90 12.48 19.48 6.24
C PRO A 90 10.97 19.19 6.31
N ALA A 91 10.25 19.64 5.30
CA ALA A 91 8.84 19.40 5.09
C ALA A 91 8.66 18.70 3.75
N CYS A 92 7.57 17.93 3.61
CA CYS A 92 7.24 17.29 2.36
C CYS A 92 6.07 18.02 1.71
N LEU A 93 6.27 18.50 0.49
CA LEU A 93 5.20 19.03 -0.34
C LEU A 93 4.77 17.93 -1.31
N THR A 94 3.51 17.50 -1.19
CA THR A 94 2.85 16.60 -2.11
C THR A 94 1.81 17.36 -2.92
N PHE A 95 1.59 16.94 -4.16
CA PHE A 95 0.55 17.50 -5.02
C PHE A 95 0.22 16.51 -6.13
N TRP A 96 -1.00 16.55 -6.63
CA TRP A 96 -1.40 15.75 -7.77
C TRP A 96 -1.25 16.55 -9.06
N TYR A 97 -0.76 15.90 -10.10
CA TYR A 97 -0.62 16.52 -11.41
C TYR A 97 -1.14 15.61 -12.52
N HIS A 98 -1.63 16.23 -13.59
CA HIS A 98 -2.10 15.53 -14.77
C HIS A 98 -1.43 16.13 -16.01
N LEU A 99 -0.73 15.28 -16.76
CA LEU A 99 -0.15 15.64 -18.04
C LEU A 99 -1.01 15.01 -19.13
N SER A 100 -1.44 15.82 -20.10
CA SER A 100 -2.19 15.32 -21.25
C SER A 100 -1.45 14.18 -21.96
N ALA A 101 -2.18 13.24 -22.57
CA ALA A 101 -1.60 12.01 -23.14
C ALA A 101 -0.58 12.24 -24.27
N ARG A 102 -0.65 13.39 -24.96
CA ARG A 102 0.39 13.82 -25.91
C ARG A 102 1.61 14.35 -25.13
N LYS A 103 2.54 15.05 -25.79
CA LYS A 103 3.69 15.67 -25.11
C LYS A 103 3.34 17.13 -24.78
N PRO A 104 2.77 17.46 -23.59
CA PRO A 104 2.46 18.84 -23.24
C PRO A 104 3.71 19.69 -23.02
N GLY A 105 4.81 19.05 -22.63
CA GLY A 105 6.04 19.72 -22.22
C GLY A 105 6.51 19.22 -20.88
N THR A 106 6.95 20.14 -20.04
CA THR A 106 7.56 19.84 -18.74
C THR A 106 6.89 20.67 -17.65
N LEU A 107 6.48 20.02 -16.56
CA LEU A 107 6.14 20.65 -15.30
C LEU A 107 7.41 20.73 -14.44
N GLN A 108 7.80 21.93 -14.07
CA GLN A 108 8.90 22.20 -13.16
C GLN A 108 8.35 22.75 -11.85
N VAL A 109 8.95 22.38 -10.73
CA VAL A 109 8.62 22.94 -9.42
C VAL A 109 9.86 23.58 -8.84
N HIS A 110 9.71 24.83 -8.42
CA HIS A 110 10.77 25.62 -7.83
C HIS A 110 10.38 26.05 -6.41
N VAL A 111 11.38 26.11 -5.53
CA VAL A 111 11.30 26.74 -4.21
C VAL A 111 12.06 28.05 -4.30
N GLU A 112 11.36 29.16 -4.04
CA GLU A 112 11.91 30.51 -4.04
C GLU A 112 11.99 31.05 -2.62
N GLU A 113 13.21 31.29 -2.14
CA GLU A 113 13.53 31.88 -0.83
C GLU A 113 14.43 33.12 -1.07
N ALA A 114 15.72 33.07 -0.72
CA ALA A 114 16.70 34.09 -1.10
C ALA A 114 17.19 33.91 -2.55
N GLY A 115 17.05 32.70 -3.06
CA GLY A 115 17.31 32.34 -4.45
C GLY A 115 16.26 31.34 -4.92
N ARG A 116 16.40 30.91 -6.18
CA ARG A 116 15.48 29.99 -6.82
C ARG A 116 16.13 28.63 -7.04
N ARG A 117 15.51 27.58 -6.54
CA ARG A 117 15.99 26.19 -6.68
C ARG A 117 14.89 25.32 -7.30
N GLN A 118 15.19 24.69 -8.42
CA GLN A 118 14.32 23.66 -8.99
C GLN A 118 14.41 22.39 -8.12
N VAL A 119 13.25 21.90 -7.67
CA VAL A 119 13.12 20.70 -6.83
C VAL A 119 12.49 19.52 -7.56
N LEU A 120 11.77 19.79 -8.65
CA LEU A 120 11.20 18.76 -9.53
C LEU A 120 11.23 19.23 -10.98
N SER A 121 11.40 18.29 -11.90
CA SER A 121 11.16 18.49 -13.32
C SER A 121 10.63 17.19 -13.91
N VAL A 122 9.32 17.15 -14.18
CA VAL A 122 8.64 16.01 -14.79
C VAL A 122 8.13 16.41 -16.17
N GLY A 123 8.38 15.58 -17.17
CA GLY A 123 7.96 15.85 -18.54
C GLY A 123 7.91 14.57 -19.35
N GLY A 124 7.39 14.65 -20.58
CA GLY A 124 7.28 13.49 -21.46
C GLY A 124 5.87 13.29 -21.98
N HIS A 125 5.53 12.04 -22.31
CA HIS A 125 4.17 11.65 -22.64
C HIS A 125 3.39 11.51 -21.34
N GLY A 126 2.27 12.22 -21.24
CA GLY A 126 1.41 12.12 -20.08
C GLY A 126 0.66 10.79 -20.03
N GLY A 127 -0.35 10.73 -19.17
CA GLY A 127 -1.22 9.58 -19.01
C GLY A 127 -2.69 9.99 -19.02
N LEU A 128 -3.58 9.02 -18.84
CA LEU A 128 -5.00 9.31 -18.65
C LEU A 128 -5.35 9.62 -17.19
N THR A 129 -4.40 9.51 -16.28
CA THR A 129 -4.62 9.51 -14.82
C THR A 129 -3.77 10.57 -14.13
N TRP A 130 -4.28 11.07 -13.02
CA TRP A 130 -3.52 11.86 -12.05
C TRP A 130 -2.30 11.09 -11.54
N ARG A 131 -1.24 11.82 -11.21
CA ARG A 131 0.03 11.30 -10.69
C ARG A 131 0.42 12.12 -9.47
N LEU A 132 0.97 11.46 -8.44
CA LEU A 132 1.50 12.14 -7.28
C LEU A 132 2.89 12.73 -7.59
N GLY A 133 3.08 14.00 -7.26
CA GLY A 133 4.37 14.67 -7.20
C GLY A 133 4.77 14.88 -5.73
N THR A 134 5.99 14.53 -5.40
CA THR A 134 6.53 14.56 -4.04
C THR A 134 7.86 15.32 -4.03
N VAL A 135 7.97 16.40 -3.26
CA VAL A 135 9.19 17.20 -3.16
C VAL A 135 9.54 17.54 -1.72
N GLU A 136 10.78 17.25 -1.32
CA GLU A 136 11.30 17.66 -0.03
C GLU A 136 11.70 19.15 -0.07
N VAL A 137 11.18 19.90 0.90
CA VAL A 137 11.38 21.34 1.02
C VAL A 137 12.10 21.66 2.31
N GLN A 138 13.12 22.51 2.20
CA GLN A 138 13.83 23.11 3.31
C GLN A 138 14.02 24.58 3.01
N ALA A 139 13.61 25.44 3.94
CA ALA A 139 13.68 26.90 3.84
C ALA A 139 13.83 27.51 5.24
N GLN A 140 14.83 28.38 5.41
CA GLN A 140 15.13 29.04 6.68
C GLN A 140 14.44 30.40 6.82
N GLN A 141 13.93 30.94 5.71
CA GLN A 141 13.20 32.19 5.59
C GLN A 141 11.82 31.95 4.96
N ALA A 142 11.02 33.00 4.86
CA ALA A 142 9.77 32.96 4.10
C ALA A 142 10.06 32.56 2.65
N TRP A 143 9.24 31.66 2.11
CA TRP A 143 9.50 31.05 0.80
C TRP A 143 8.21 30.86 0.01
N ARG A 144 8.30 30.70 -1.31
CA ARG A 144 7.18 30.40 -2.21
C ARG A 144 7.45 29.11 -2.96
N VAL A 145 6.40 28.37 -3.30
CA VAL A 145 6.46 27.34 -4.33
C VAL A 145 5.99 27.94 -5.66
N VAL A 146 6.73 27.65 -6.73
CA VAL A 146 6.41 28.05 -8.09
C VAL A 146 6.31 26.82 -8.98
N PHE A 147 5.13 26.58 -9.52
CA PHE A 147 4.90 25.56 -10.54
C PHE A 147 5.00 26.20 -11.92
N GLU A 148 5.79 25.62 -12.81
CA GLU A 148 6.01 26.13 -14.15
C GLU A 148 5.71 25.09 -15.21
N ALA A 149 4.82 25.45 -16.13
CA ALA A 149 4.58 24.68 -17.34
C ALA A 149 5.44 25.23 -18.47
N VAL A 150 6.34 24.41 -19.00
CA VAL A 150 7.18 24.72 -20.17
C VAL A 150 6.60 24.00 -21.39
N ALA A 151 6.04 24.71 -22.35
CA ALA A 151 5.32 24.11 -23.47
C ALA A 151 6.24 23.41 -24.49
N ALA A 152 5.86 22.20 -24.92
CA ALA A 152 6.54 21.47 -25.99
C ALA A 152 6.11 21.90 -27.41
N GLY A 153 5.07 22.73 -27.56
CA GLY A 153 4.56 23.16 -28.86
C GLY A 153 3.68 22.13 -29.56
N VAL A 154 2.88 21.37 -28.79
CA VAL A 154 1.98 20.34 -29.32
C VAL A 154 0.52 20.76 -29.11
N GLU A 155 -0.29 20.68 -30.17
CA GLU A 155 -1.71 21.05 -30.13
C GLU A 155 -2.54 20.17 -29.19
N HIS A 156 -3.57 20.77 -28.59
CA HIS A 156 -4.52 20.13 -27.69
C HIS A 156 -3.82 19.44 -26.51
N THR A 157 -2.89 20.14 -25.89
CA THR A 157 -2.16 19.66 -24.71
C THR A 157 -2.36 20.58 -23.51
N TYR A 158 -2.24 20.01 -22.33
CA TYR A 158 -2.38 20.74 -21.08
C TYR A 158 -1.55 20.11 -19.96
N ILE A 159 -1.38 20.89 -18.89
CA ILE A 159 -0.87 20.45 -17.59
C ILE A 159 -1.89 20.89 -16.53
N ALA A 160 -2.24 20.00 -15.60
CA ALA A 160 -3.12 20.28 -14.48
C ALA A 160 -2.46 19.92 -13.14
N LEU A 161 -2.92 20.58 -12.08
CA LEU A 161 -2.49 20.44 -10.70
C LEU A 161 -3.71 20.40 -9.79
N ASP A 162 -3.65 19.57 -8.77
CA ASP A 162 -4.68 19.44 -7.75
C ASP A 162 -4.08 19.00 -6.40
N ASP A 163 -4.86 19.10 -5.32
CA ASP A 163 -4.56 18.52 -4.01
C ASP A 163 -3.14 18.77 -3.47
N LEU A 164 -2.77 20.05 -3.36
CA LEU A 164 -1.48 20.44 -2.77
C LEU A 164 -1.54 20.28 -1.25
N PHE A 165 -0.53 19.62 -0.69
CA PHE A 165 -0.40 19.43 0.75
C PHE A 165 1.05 19.54 1.22
N LEU A 166 1.29 20.42 2.19
CA LEU A 166 2.57 20.59 2.87
C LEU A 166 2.52 19.95 4.25
N GLN A 167 3.16 18.79 4.41
CA GLN A 167 3.29 18.07 5.68
C GLN A 167 4.66 18.32 6.34
N ASP A 168 4.69 18.30 7.67
CA ASP A 168 5.95 18.42 8.41
C ASP A 168 6.70 17.09 8.38
N GLY A 169 8.03 17.15 8.24
CA GLY A 169 8.88 15.96 8.16
C GLY A 169 9.40 15.69 6.75
N PRO A 170 10.38 14.77 6.62
CA PRO A 170 10.91 14.37 5.32
C PRO A 170 9.83 13.69 4.49
N CYS A 171 10.02 13.69 3.16
CA CYS A 171 9.12 12.93 2.30
C CYS A 171 9.28 11.42 2.51
N PRO A 172 8.19 10.64 2.41
CA PRO A 172 8.29 9.20 2.29
C PRO A 172 9.22 8.82 1.13
N ARG A 173 9.91 7.69 1.26
CA ARG A 173 10.73 7.16 0.17
C ARG A 173 9.83 6.87 -1.03
N PRO A 174 10.22 7.23 -2.26
CA PRO A 174 9.36 7.03 -3.42
C PRO A 174 8.95 5.57 -3.58
N ALA A 175 7.71 5.33 -4.00
CA ALA A 175 7.10 4.01 -4.16
C ALA A 175 7.19 3.10 -2.90
N SER A 176 7.48 3.64 -1.73
CA SER A 176 7.49 2.89 -0.46
C SER A 176 6.23 3.21 0.33
N CYS A 177 5.62 2.19 0.95
CA CYS A 177 4.38 2.33 1.69
C CYS A 177 4.19 1.17 2.68
N ASP A 178 3.98 1.51 3.95
CA ASP A 178 3.56 0.61 5.04
C ASP A 178 2.04 0.58 5.22
N PHE A 179 1.32 1.34 4.38
CA PHE A 179 -0.13 1.49 4.36
C PHE A 179 -0.80 2.00 5.65
N GLU A 180 -0.07 2.39 6.70
CA GLU A 180 -0.68 2.85 7.96
C GLU A 180 -1.40 4.21 7.83
N THR A 181 -1.10 4.97 6.78
CA THR A 181 -1.72 6.27 6.50
C THR A 181 -2.22 6.33 5.05
N GLY A 182 -2.99 5.32 4.64
CA GLY A 182 -3.59 5.21 3.30
C GLY A 182 -2.65 4.61 2.26
N LEU A 183 -2.92 4.86 0.98
CA LEU A 183 -2.18 4.25 -0.13
C LEU A 183 -0.83 4.92 -0.46
N CYS A 184 -0.38 5.88 0.35
CA CYS A 184 0.83 6.67 0.08
C CYS A 184 0.81 7.29 -1.33
N GLY A 185 1.82 7.00 -2.17
CA GLY A 185 1.89 7.38 -3.58
C GLY A 185 1.32 6.34 -4.56
N TRP A 186 0.63 5.31 -4.07
CA TRP A 186 0.01 4.30 -4.90
C TRP A 186 -1.39 4.73 -5.35
N SER A 187 -1.67 4.52 -6.63
CA SER A 187 -2.92 4.89 -7.29
C SER A 187 -3.52 3.68 -7.99
N HIS A 188 -4.85 3.61 -7.98
CA HIS A 188 -5.55 2.59 -8.74
C HIS A 188 -5.32 2.76 -10.24
N LEU A 189 -5.18 1.64 -10.96
CA LEU A 189 -5.28 1.64 -12.41
C LEU A 189 -6.74 1.52 -12.82
N PRO A 190 -7.29 2.53 -13.52
CA PRO A 190 -8.64 2.44 -14.06
C PRO A 190 -8.71 1.29 -15.05
N SER A 191 -9.70 0.42 -14.88
CA SER A 191 -10.06 -0.58 -15.88
C SER A 191 -11.51 -0.37 -16.30
N ALA A 192 -11.81 -0.67 -17.57
CA ALA A 192 -13.15 -0.49 -18.14
C ALA A 192 -14.24 -1.28 -17.39
N SER A 193 -13.87 -2.34 -16.68
CA SER A 193 -14.78 -3.15 -15.87
C SER A 193 -14.90 -2.71 -14.41
N LEU A 194 -13.96 -1.91 -13.90
CA LEU A 194 -13.85 -1.58 -12.46
C LEU A 194 -14.08 -0.10 -12.14
N GLY A 195 -14.16 0.78 -13.15
CA GLY A 195 -14.48 2.20 -12.93
C GLY A 195 -13.46 3.00 -12.11
N GLY A 196 -12.29 2.44 -11.80
CA GLY A 196 -11.25 3.11 -11.01
C GLY A 196 -11.03 2.52 -9.61
N TYR A 197 -11.96 1.72 -9.09
CA TYR A 197 -11.86 1.10 -7.76
C TYR A 197 -11.40 -0.36 -7.88
N SER A 198 -10.31 -0.73 -7.21
CA SER A 198 -9.72 -2.06 -7.40
C SER A 198 -9.01 -2.62 -6.16
N TRP A 199 -8.14 -1.86 -5.51
CA TRP A 199 -7.40 -2.26 -4.31
C TRP A 199 -7.87 -1.45 -3.09
N ASP A 200 -8.47 -2.09 -2.12
CA ASP A 200 -9.00 -1.41 -0.94
C ASP A 200 -7.90 -1.17 0.10
N TRP A 201 -8.00 -0.07 0.83
CA TRP A 201 -7.24 0.14 2.06
C TRP A 201 -8.00 -0.49 3.22
N SER A 202 -7.49 -1.59 3.76
CA SER A 202 -8.21 -2.44 4.72
C SER A 202 -7.35 -2.77 5.94
N SER A 203 -7.97 -3.38 6.94
CA SER A 203 -7.33 -3.86 8.18
C SER A 203 -7.85 -5.25 8.53
N GLY A 204 -7.14 -5.96 9.42
CA GLY A 204 -7.58 -7.26 9.92
C GLY A 204 -8.93 -7.21 10.65
N ALA A 205 -9.24 -6.07 11.28
CA ALA A 205 -10.49 -5.81 11.98
C ALA A 205 -11.68 -5.51 11.04
N THR A 206 -11.41 -5.11 9.80
CA THR A 206 -12.45 -4.84 8.79
C THR A 206 -13.09 -6.14 8.32
N PRO A 207 -14.43 -6.34 8.44
CA PRO A 207 -15.06 -7.56 7.95
C PRO A 207 -14.87 -7.76 6.44
N SER A 208 -14.41 -8.95 6.03
CA SER A 208 -14.25 -9.35 4.63
C SER A 208 -15.12 -10.56 4.29
N ARG A 209 -15.47 -10.69 3.01
CA ARG A 209 -16.19 -11.85 2.47
C ARG A 209 -15.33 -13.12 2.46
N TYR A 210 -14.01 -12.99 2.38
CA TYR A 210 -13.07 -14.11 2.28
C TYR A 210 -12.05 -14.07 3.42
N PRO A 211 -11.37 -15.19 3.73
CA PRO A 211 -10.29 -15.20 4.73
C PRO A 211 -9.12 -14.29 4.34
N GLN A 212 -9.14 -13.05 4.82
CA GLN A 212 -8.10 -12.05 4.67
C GLN A 212 -6.98 -12.23 5.71
N PRO A 213 -5.85 -11.49 5.61
CA PRO A 213 -4.86 -11.45 6.67
C PRO A 213 -5.51 -11.02 8.00
N PRO A 214 -5.35 -11.79 9.09
CA PRO A 214 -5.94 -11.43 10.39
C PRO A 214 -5.25 -10.24 11.04
N VAL A 215 -3.99 -9.98 10.65
CA VAL A 215 -3.17 -8.87 11.12
C VAL A 215 -2.39 -8.30 9.95
N ASP A 216 -2.07 -7.02 10.02
CA ASP A 216 -1.10 -6.37 9.13
C ASP A 216 0.33 -6.89 9.39
N HIS A 217 1.24 -6.65 8.44
CA HIS A 217 2.64 -7.04 8.60
C HIS A 217 3.44 -6.00 9.38
N THR A 218 3.15 -4.71 9.20
CA THR A 218 3.88 -3.57 9.79
C THR A 218 3.87 -3.58 11.33
N LEU A 219 2.67 -3.61 11.91
CA LEU A 219 2.39 -3.55 13.36
C LEU A 219 2.12 -4.93 13.94
N GLY A 220 1.71 -5.91 13.12
CA GLY A 220 1.33 -7.24 13.59
C GLY A 220 0.02 -7.25 14.38
N THR A 221 -0.89 -6.32 14.08
CA THR A 221 -2.17 -6.14 14.79
C THR A 221 -3.35 -6.19 13.82
N ASP A 222 -4.56 -6.40 14.33
CA ASP A 222 -5.78 -6.34 13.51
C ASP A 222 -6.17 -4.89 13.16
N ALA A 223 -5.62 -3.91 13.87
CA ALA A 223 -5.85 -2.48 13.66
C ALA A 223 -4.88 -1.83 12.66
N GLY A 224 -3.77 -2.48 12.32
CA GLY A 224 -2.88 -2.01 11.26
C GLY A 224 -3.47 -2.27 9.88
N HIS A 225 -2.91 -1.61 8.87
CA HIS A 225 -3.54 -1.51 7.56
C HIS A 225 -2.66 -2.08 6.44
N PHE A 226 -3.32 -2.53 5.38
CA PHE A 226 -2.67 -3.05 4.18
C PHE A 226 -3.53 -2.78 2.95
N ALA A 227 -2.94 -2.84 1.77
CA ALA A 227 -3.70 -2.84 0.52
C ALA A 227 -4.27 -4.24 0.25
N LEU A 228 -5.58 -4.33 0.05
CA LEU A 228 -6.32 -5.57 -0.13
C LEU A 228 -7.05 -5.59 -1.47
N PHE A 229 -6.75 -6.58 -2.28
CA PHE A 229 -7.53 -6.90 -3.47
C PHE A 229 -8.39 -8.13 -3.23
N GLU A 230 -9.71 -7.95 -3.25
CA GLU A 230 -10.64 -9.07 -3.30
C GLU A 230 -10.99 -9.40 -4.76
N THR A 231 -10.74 -10.64 -5.19
CA THR A 231 -10.99 -11.03 -6.59
C THR A 231 -12.46 -10.92 -7.00
N GLY A 232 -13.39 -10.90 -6.04
CA GLY A 232 -14.82 -10.68 -6.28
C GLY A 232 -15.14 -9.32 -6.93
N VAL A 233 -14.26 -8.32 -6.77
CA VAL A 233 -14.43 -6.97 -7.33
C VAL A 233 -14.39 -6.97 -8.86
N LEU A 234 -13.71 -7.94 -9.50
CA LEU A 234 -13.57 -8.02 -10.96
C LEU A 234 -14.88 -8.24 -11.72
N GLY A 235 -15.92 -8.76 -11.06
CA GLY A 235 -17.20 -9.06 -11.70
C GLY A 235 -17.10 -10.01 -12.91
N PRO A 236 -18.19 -10.19 -13.67
CA PRO A 236 -18.17 -11.00 -14.88
C PRO A 236 -17.29 -10.40 -15.99
N GLY A 237 -16.19 -11.09 -16.33
CA GLY A 237 -15.32 -10.71 -17.45
C GLY A 237 -14.12 -9.82 -17.09
N GLY A 238 -14.03 -9.33 -15.86
CA GLY A 238 -12.81 -8.70 -15.34
C GLY A 238 -11.68 -9.73 -15.21
N ARG A 239 -10.45 -9.33 -15.56
CA ARG A 239 -9.29 -10.24 -15.59
C ARG A 239 -8.15 -9.81 -14.68
N ALA A 240 -8.01 -8.50 -14.44
CA ALA A 240 -6.93 -7.96 -13.64
C ALA A 240 -7.30 -6.59 -13.03
N ALA A 241 -6.61 -6.29 -11.94
CA ALA A 241 -6.63 -5.04 -11.21
C ALA A 241 -5.19 -4.61 -10.92
N GLY A 242 -4.89 -3.32 -11.11
CA GLY A 242 -3.55 -2.81 -10.90
C GLY A 242 -3.50 -1.71 -9.84
N LEU A 243 -2.45 -1.76 -9.00
CA LEU A 243 -2.05 -0.69 -8.11
C LEU A 243 -0.70 -0.15 -8.60
N ARG A 244 -0.61 1.14 -8.89
CA ARG A 244 0.54 1.75 -9.58
C ARG A 244 1.19 2.85 -8.75
N SER A 245 2.53 2.82 -8.69
CA SER A 245 3.35 3.81 -8.00
C SER A 245 3.33 5.19 -8.66
N GLU A 246 3.85 6.20 -7.99
CA GLU A 246 4.31 7.43 -8.62
C GLU A 246 5.43 7.17 -9.67
N PRO A 247 5.67 8.08 -10.62
CA PRO A 247 6.75 7.96 -11.58
C PRO A 247 8.12 7.96 -10.92
N LEU A 248 8.95 7.00 -11.31
CA LEU A 248 10.30 6.81 -10.82
C LEU A 248 11.32 7.17 -11.91
N PRO A 249 12.44 7.81 -11.54
CA PRO A 249 13.47 8.17 -12.50
C PRO A 249 14.16 6.93 -13.09
N PRO A 250 14.83 7.06 -14.25
CA PRO A 250 15.68 6.00 -14.78
C PRO A 250 16.66 5.46 -13.75
N THR A 251 16.89 4.15 -13.76
CA THR A 251 17.78 3.47 -12.84
C THR A 251 18.48 2.29 -13.51
N GLU A 252 19.78 2.13 -13.24
CA GLU A 252 20.55 0.97 -13.69
C GLU A 252 20.24 -0.28 -12.84
N ALA A 253 20.00 -0.09 -11.54
CA ALA A 253 19.58 -1.13 -10.61
C ALA A 253 18.95 -0.50 -9.37
N SER A 254 17.73 -0.91 -9.03
CA SER A 254 17.06 -0.59 -7.77
C SER A 254 16.38 -1.84 -7.24
N CYS A 255 16.29 -1.97 -5.92
CA CYS A 255 15.64 -3.12 -5.30
C CYS A 255 14.24 -2.77 -4.83
N LEU A 256 13.25 -3.52 -5.28
CA LEU A 256 11.90 -3.50 -4.74
C LEU A 256 11.74 -4.70 -3.80
N ARG A 257 11.41 -4.43 -2.54
CA ARG A 257 10.95 -5.42 -1.56
C ARG A 257 9.53 -5.10 -1.13
N PHE A 258 8.74 -6.11 -0.83
CA PHE A 258 7.37 -5.94 -0.41
C PHE A 258 6.88 -7.21 0.28
N TRP A 259 5.88 -7.07 1.14
CA TRP A 259 5.19 -8.20 1.72
C TRP A 259 3.87 -8.43 0.99
N TYR A 260 3.54 -9.69 0.77
CA TYR A 260 2.29 -10.07 0.14
C TYR A 260 1.65 -11.26 0.84
N TYR A 261 0.33 -11.31 0.77
CA TYR A 261 -0.50 -12.39 1.28
C TYR A 261 -1.41 -12.92 0.17
N MET A 262 -1.61 -14.23 0.09
CA MET A 262 -2.54 -14.85 -0.87
C MET A 262 -3.37 -15.94 -0.20
N GLY A 263 -4.62 -15.60 0.14
CA GLY A 263 -5.56 -16.45 0.87
C GLY A 263 -6.52 -17.23 -0.02
N PHE A 264 -6.01 -17.97 -1.02
CA PHE A 264 -6.85 -18.76 -1.91
C PHE A 264 -7.21 -20.13 -1.31
N PRO A 265 -8.47 -20.60 -1.42
CA PRO A 265 -8.84 -21.96 -1.03
C PRO A 265 -8.05 -23.03 -1.80
N GLU A 266 -7.77 -24.18 -1.17
CA GLU A 266 -6.89 -25.24 -1.70
C GLU A 266 -7.27 -25.77 -3.09
N HIS A 267 -8.54 -25.62 -3.48
CA HIS A 267 -9.07 -26.11 -4.74
C HIS A 267 -9.26 -25.01 -5.81
N PHE A 268 -8.92 -23.75 -5.52
CA PHE A 268 -9.20 -22.58 -6.36
C PHE A 268 -8.00 -21.61 -6.43
N TYR A 269 -6.85 -22.07 -6.94
CA TYR A 269 -5.56 -21.35 -6.90
C TYR A 269 -5.21 -20.57 -8.18
N GLN A 270 -6.19 -20.05 -8.91
CA GLN A 270 -5.92 -19.36 -10.19
C GLN A 270 -5.65 -17.85 -10.03
N GLY A 271 -5.46 -17.34 -8.82
CA GLY A 271 -4.99 -15.97 -8.59
C GLY A 271 -3.49 -15.84 -8.81
N GLN A 272 -3.08 -14.75 -9.47
CA GLN A 272 -1.67 -14.41 -9.67
C GLN A 272 -1.42 -12.96 -9.28
N LEU A 273 -0.37 -12.72 -8.51
CA LEU A 273 0.19 -11.40 -8.26
C LEU A 273 1.44 -11.22 -9.13
N ARG A 274 1.51 -10.15 -9.92
CA ARG A 274 2.68 -9.80 -10.74
C ARG A 274 3.17 -8.40 -10.38
N VAL A 275 4.47 -8.20 -10.51
CA VAL A 275 5.06 -6.87 -10.53
C VAL A 275 5.41 -6.55 -11.99
N LEU A 276 4.83 -5.49 -12.51
CA LEU A 276 5.09 -4.98 -13.85
C LEU A 276 5.88 -3.68 -13.76
N GLN A 277 6.96 -3.59 -14.52
CA GLN A 277 7.64 -2.34 -14.84
C GLN A 277 6.96 -1.72 -16.07
N SER A 278 6.36 -0.55 -15.92
CA SER A 278 5.67 0.18 -16.98
C SER A 278 6.48 1.41 -17.39
N SER A 279 6.94 1.48 -18.63
CA SER A 279 7.66 2.65 -19.17
C SER A 279 7.18 3.01 -20.58
N ALA A 280 7.80 4.03 -21.18
CA ALA A 280 7.58 4.43 -22.57
C ALA A 280 7.72 3.28 -23.58
N ARG A 281 8.50 2.24 -23.24
CA ARG A 281 8.78 1.07 -24.09
C ARG A 281 7.71 -0.02 -23.98
N GLY A 282 6.76 0.14 -23.06
CA GLY A 282 5.73 -0.83 -22.75
C GLY A 282 5.83 -1.37 -21.33
N GLN A 283 5.13 -2.47 -21.08
CA GLN A 283 5.09 -3.13 -19.77
C GLN A 283 5.90 -4.43 -19.80
N LEU A 284 6.71 -4.65 -18.76
CA LEU A 284 7.52 -5.84 -18.56
C LEU A 284 7.20 -6.44 -17.19
N ALA A 285 6.78 -7.71 -17.14
CA ALA A 285 6.64 -8.40 -15.86
C ALA A 285 8.03 -8.80 -15.34
N VAL A 286 8.39 -8.28 -14.17
CA VAL A 286 9.70 -8.50 -13.53
C VAL A 286 9.62 -9.51 -12.39
N TRP A 287 8.43 -9.74 -11.84
CA TRP A 287 8.17 -10.72 -10.79
C TRP A 287 6.75 -11.29 -10.90
N GLY A 288 6.54 -12.50 -10.38
CA GLY A 288 5.21 -13.08 -10.25
C GLY A 288 5.15 -14.20 -9.22
N ALA A 289 4.02 -14.32 -8.55
CA ALA A 289 3.68 -15.43 -7.67
C ALA A 289 2.25 -15.90 -7.91
N ASP A 290 2.06 -17.21 -7.85
CA ASP A 290 0.76 -17.86 -7.97
C ASP A 290 0.17 -18.18 -6.59
N GLY A 291 -1.16 -18.26 -6.49
CA GLY A 291 -1.91 -18.51 -5.26
C GLY A 291 -1.80 -19.91 -4.63
N ARG A 292 -0.62 -20.55 -4.68
CA ARG A 292 -0.38 -21.86 -4.05
C ARG A 292 -0.28 -21.73 -2.53
N LEU A 293 -1.42 -21.71 -1.86
CA LEU A 293 -1.66 -21.86 -0.41
C LEU A 293 -0.64 -21.21 0.52
N ARG A 294 -0.82 -19.92 0.80
CA ARG A 294 -0.01 -19.21 1.79
C ARG A 294 -0.89 -18.23 2.57
N HIS A 295 -1.56 -18.76 3.60
CA HIS A 295 -2.28 -17.97 4.62
C HIS A 295 -1.29 -17.30 5.60
N GLN A 296 -0.24 -16.69 5.05
CA GLN A 296 0.81 -15.99 5.78
C GLN A 296 1.40 -14.90 4.88
N TRP A 297 1.92 -13.86 5.51
CA TRP A 297 2.73 -12.85 4.84
C TRP A 297 4.04 -13.45 4.34
N LEU A 298 4.46 -13.04 3.15
CA LEU A 298 5.68 -13.48 2.49
C LEU A 298 6.39 -12.30 1.87
N GLU A 299 7.71 -12.34 1.90
CA GLU A 299 8.52 -11.33 1.24
C GLU A 299 8.67 -11.65 -0.25
N GLY A 300 8.36 -10.67 -1.09
CA GLY A 300 8.73 -10.61 -2.49
C GLY A 300 9.90 -9.64 -2.66
N GLN A 301 10.85 -10.00 -3.50
CA GLN A 301 12.00 -9.17 -3.81
C GLN A 301 12.31 -9.25 -5.31
N VAL A 302 12.53 -8.10 -5.94
CA VAL A 302 12.85 -8.02 -7.37
C VAL A 302 13.74 -6.82 -7.66
N GLU A 303 14.78 -7.04 -8.46
CA GLU A 303 15.60 -5.96 -8.99
C GLU A 303 14.94 -5.36 -10.24
N VAL A 304 14.93 -4.03 -10.29
CA VAL A 304 14.27 -3.25 -11.34
C VAL A 304 15.29 -2.35 -12.02
N ALA A 305 15.27 -2.33 -13.35
CA ALA A 305 16.19 -1.55 -14.17
C ALA A 305 15.45 -0.94 -15.36
N SER A 306 15.63 0.38 -15.56
CA SER A 306 14.98 1.11 -16.63
C SER A 306 15.83 2.28 -17.11
N ALA A 307 16.05 2.37 -18.42
CA ALA A 307 16.74 3.50 -19.04
C ALA A 307 15.85 4.74 -19.20
N GLU A 308 14.55 4.63 -18.90
CA GLU A 308 13.56 5.71 -19.01
C GLU A 308 12.85 5.86 -17.65
N GLU A 309 12.08 6.95 -17.50
CA GLU A 309 11.08 7.03 -16.43
C GLU A 309 10.15 5.80 -16.49
N PHE A 310 9.87 5.23 -15.32
CA PHE A 310 9.02 4.06 -15.21
C PHE A 310 8.13 4.12 -13.97
N GLN A 311 7.12 3.26 -13.93
CA GLN A 311 6.26 3.05 -12.77
C GLN A 311 6.22 1.56 -12.44
N ILE A 312 6.06 1.25 -11.17
CA ILE A 312 5.84 -0.12 -10.68
C ILE A 312 4.35 -0.34 -10.59
N VAL A 313 3.87 -1.46 -11.11
CA VAL A 313 2.46 -1.87 -11.04
C VAL A 313 2.38 -3.23 -10.37
N PHE A 314 1.69 -3.31 -9.23
CA PHE A 314 1.22 -4.57 -8.69
C PHE A 314 -0.08 -4.95 -9.40
N GLU A 315 -0.01 -5.97 -10.25
CA GLU A 315 -1.15 -6.50 -10.98
C GLU A 315 -1.63 -7.78 -10.30
N ALA A 316 -2.85 -7.74 -9.78
CA ALA A 316 -3.58 -8.93 -9.35
C ALA A 316 -4.46 -9.40 -10.51
N SER A 317 -4.35 -10.67 -10.88
CA SER A 317 -5.08 -11.24 -12.01
C SER A 317 -5.66 -12.62 -11.70
N LEU A 318 -6.66 -13.01 -12.49
CA LEU A 318 -7.29 -14.33 -12.44
C LEU A 318 -6.97 -15.13 -13.71
N GLY A 319 -6.37 -16.30 -13.54
CA GLY A 319 -6.06 -17.27 -14.59
C GLY A 319 -7.24 -18.17 -15.01
N GLY A 320 -8.45 -17.93 -14.50
CA GLY A 320 -9.68 -18.64 -14.87
C GLY A 320 -10.81 -18.50 -13.84
N GLN A 321 -11.82 -19.38 -13.89
CA GLN A 321 -13.00 -19.37 -13.02
C GLN A 321 -13.26 -20.75 -12.40
N PRO A 322 -13.67 -20.84 -11.12
CA PRO A 322 -13.76 -19.78 -10.12
C PRO A 322 -12.45 -19.63 -9.34
N ALA A 323 -11.98 -18.40 -9.10
CA ALA A 323 -10.93 -18.14 -8.11
C ALA A 323 -11.35 -16.97 -7.23
N LEU A 324 -11.74 -17.31 -6.00
CA LEU A 324 -12.22 -16.37 -5.00
C LEU A 324 -11.21 -16.37 -3.84
N GLY A 325 -10.65 -15.20 -3.54
CA GLY A 325 -9.71 -15.04 -2.44
C GLY A 325 -9.09 -13.63 -2.42
N PRO A 326 -8.52 -13.22 -1.29
CA PRO A 326 -7.83 -11.95 -1.17
C PRO A 326 -6.36 -12.06 -1.57
N ILE A 327 -5.85 -10.97 -2.14
CA ILE A 327 -4.42 -10.68 -2.28
C ILE A 327 -4.13 -9.44 -1.44
N GLY A 328 -3.27 -9.56 -0.44
CA GLY A 328 -2.80 -8.46 0.38
C GLY A 328 -1.41 -7.99 -0.05
N LEU A 329 -1.15 -6.70 0.06
CA LEU A 329 0.16 -6.06 -0.10
C LEU A 329 0.43 -5.20 1.13
N ASP A 330 1.64 -5.30 1.66
CA ASP A 330 2.09 -4.51 2.79
C ASP A 330 3.59 -4.22 2.69
N ASP A 331 4.09 -3.26 3.48
CA ASP A 331 5.52 -2.98 3.67
C ASP A 331 6.33 -2.92 2.36
N ILE A 332 5.86 -2.12 1.40
CA ILE A 332 6.56 -1.90 0.15
C ILE A 332 7.74 -0.98 0.41
N GLU A 333 8.94 -1.38 -0.01
CA GLU A 333 10.11 -0.52 0.01
C GLU A 333 10.87 -0.55 -1.31
N PHE A 334 11.14 0.63 -1.83
CA PHE A 334 11.94 0.84 -3.04
C PHE A 334 13.29 1.48 -2.68
N LEU A 335 14.35 0.70 -2.88
CA LEU A 335 15.73 1.08 -2.61
C LEU A 335 16.38 1.58 -3.89
N ALA A 336 16.22 2.88 -4.16
CA ALA A 336 16.72 3.51 -5.38
C ALA A 336 18.25 3.42 -5.50
N GLY A 337 18.73 2.96 -6.66
CA GLY A 337 20.17 2.87 -6.97
C GLY A 337 20.92 1.77 -6.22
N GLN A 338 20.20 0.86 -5.54
CA GLN A 338 20.79 -0.26 -4.81
C GLN A 338 20.35 -1.58 -5.43
N PRO A 339 21.27 -2.48 -5.80
CA PRO A 339 20.90 -3.81 -6.29
C PRO A 339 20.28 -4.63 -5.16
N CYS A 340 19.48 -5.61 -5.54
CA CYS A 340 18.90 -6.52 -4.55
C CYS A 340 19.98 -7.40 -3.94
N GLN A 341 20.11 -7.38 -2.61
CA GLN A 341 20.96 -8.35 -1.93
C GLN A 341 20.29 -9.72 -2.04
N LEU A 342 20.85 -10.58 -2.90
CA LEU A 342 20.56 -12.00 -2.80
C LEU A 342 21.12 -12.47 -1.47
N SER A 343 20.25 -12.99 -0.60
CA SER A 343 20.68 -13.78 0.55
C SER A 343 21.56 -14.91 0.02
N VAL A 344 22.87 -14.74 0.06
CA VAL A 344 23.82 -15.82 -0.23
C VAL A 344 23.48 -16.89 0.82
N PRO A 345 23.00 -18.09 0.44
CA PRO A 345 22.92 -19.17 1.39
C PRO A 345 24.34 -19.32 1.93
N SER A 346 24.54 -19.10 3.23
CA SER A 346 25.87 -19.15 3.83
C SER A 346 26.55 -20.45 3.38
N GLN A 347 27.49 -20.35 2.46
CA GLN A 347 28.34 -21.47 2.07
C GLN A 347 29.16 -21.82 3.31
N GLY A 348 28.82 -22.93 3.94
CA GLY A 348 29.67 -23.58 4.93
C GLY A 348 29.38 -23.24 6.39
N ALA A 349 28.16 -23.48 6.86
CA ALA A 349 28.07 -24.35 8.03
C ALA A 349 27.96 -25.76 7.47
N THR A 350 29.10 -26.40 7.23
CA THR A 350 29.16 -27.86 7.17
C THR A 350 28.41 -28.34 8.41
N ALA A 351 27.21 -28.87 8.19
CA ALA A 351 26.54 -29.67 9.19
C ALA A 351 27.54 -30.78 9.54
N GLY A 352 28.28 -30.58 10.63
CA GLY A 352 28.91 -31.68 11.32
C GLY A 352 27.74 -32.60 11.61
N ALA A 353 27.66 -33.70 10.86
CA ALA A 353 26.84 -34.82 11.20
C ALA A 353 27.32 -35.26 12.59
N THR A 354 26.71 -34.71 13.64
CA THR A 354 26.76 -35.30 14.96
C THR A 354 26.05 -36.62 14.80
N LEU A 355 26.88 -37.65 14.60
CA LEU A 355 26.53 -39.04 14.76
C LEU A 355 25.74 -39.18 16.06
N VAL A 356 24.42 -39.34 15.94
CA VAL A 356 23.59 -39.94 17.00
C VAL A 356 23.47 -41.45 16.72
N PRO A 357 24.50 -42.28 17.01
CA PRO A 357 24.24 -43.68 17.32
C PRO A 357 24.52 -44.06 18.78
N ALA A 358 25.00 -43.16 19.64
CA ALA A 358 25.32 -43.53 21.03
C ALA A 358 24.13 -43.43 22.01
N ALA A 359 23.20 -42.49 21.82
CA ALA A 359 22.13 -42.24 22.81
C ALA A 359 20.96 -43.24 22.71
N VAL A 360 20.58 -43.65 21.50
CA VAL A 360 19.46 -44.60 21.29
C VAL A 360 19.85 -46.03 21.69
N GLY A 361 21.10 -46.42 21.41
CA GLY A 361 21.65 -47.71 21.84
C GLY A 361 21.76 -47.80 23.37
N GLY A 362 22.21 -46.72 24.03
CA GLY A 362 22.27 -46.66 25.50
C GLY A 362 20.91 -46.73 26.17
N ALA A 363 19.90 -46.02 25.64
CA ALA A 363 18.54 -46.05 26.19
C ALA A 363 17.87 -47.43 26.05
N LEU A 364 18.06 -48.13 24.92
CA LEU A 364 17.56 -49.49 24.72
C LEU A 364 18.26 -50.52 25.63
N LEU A 365 19.55 -50.37 25.88
CA LEU A 365 20.30 -51.24 26.80
C LEU A 365 19.87 -51.03 28.26
N VAL A 366 19.59 -49.79 28.67
CA VAL A 366 19.08 -49.48 30.01
C VAL A 366 17.66 -50.01 30.20
N LEU A 367 16.77 -49.83 29.21
CA LEU A 367 15.40 -50.36 29.26
C LEU A 367 15.38 -51.89 29.34
N THR A 368 16.22 -52.59 28.57
CA THR A 368 16.31 -54.05 28.63
C THR A 368 16.86 -54.55 29.97
N LEU A 369 17.85 -53.85 30.55
CA LEU A 369 18.37 -54.17 31.89
C LEU A 369 17.34 -53.96 32.99
N LEU A 370 16.54 -52.88 32.92
CA LEU A 370 15.47 -52.60 33.88
C LEU A 370 14.35 -53.65 33.79
N VAL A 371 13.99 -54.10 32.58
CA VAL A 371 13.03 -55.19 32.39
C VAL A 371 13.57 -56.50 32.96
N LEU A 372 14.83 -56.85 32.72
CA LEU A 372 15.46 -58.05 33.27
C LEU A 372 15.53 -58.02 34.81
N LEU A 373 15.86 -56.87 35.40
CA LEU A 373 15.85 -56.68 36.85
C LEU A 373 14.44 -56.79 37.44
N GLY A 374 13.42 -56.27 36.74
CA GLY A 374 12.02 -56.42 37.13
C GLY A 374 11.51 -57.86 37.07
N VAL A 375 11.93 -58.63 36.06
CA VAL A 375 11.59 -60.06 35.92
C VAL A 375 12.31 -60.89 36.98
N LEU A 376 13.60 -60.62 37.25
CA LEU A 376 14.35 -61.27 38.32
C LEU A 376 13.79 -60.94 39.71
N GLY A 377 13.39 -59.67 39.94
CA GLY A 377 12.72 -59.24 41.16
C GLY A 377 11.35 -59.91 41.37
N ARG A 378 10.55 -60.07 40.31
CA ARG A 378 9.29 -60.84 40.36
C ARG A 378 9.53 -62.33 40.64
N HIS A 379 10.57 -62.92 40.06
CA HIS A 379 10.95 -64.31 40.34
C HIS A 379 11.44 -64.52 41.78
N TRP A 380 12.05 -63.50 42.38
CA TRP A 380 12.49 -63.51 43.77
C TRP A 380 11.30 -63.34 44.74
N LEU A 381 10.35 -62.45 44.43
CA LEU A 381 9.11 -62.26 45.19
C LEU A 381 8.17 -63.47 45.14
N GLN A 382 8.19 -64.26 44.06
CA GLN A 382 7.43 -65.51 43.97
C GLN A 382 8.04 -66.69 44.74
N LYS A 383 9.31 -66.58 45.20
CA LYS A 383 9.99 -67.62 46.00
C LYS A 383 10.08 -67.32 47.50
N GLY A 384 9.65 -66.14 47.95
CA GLY A 384 9.55 -65.78 49.37
C GLY A 384 8.12 -65.94 49.88
N GLY A 385 7.84 -67.02 50.61
CA GLY A 385 6.49 -67.33 51.11
C GLY A 385 6.03 -66.52 52.33
N CYS A 386 4.76 -66.11 52.27
CA CYS A 386 3.77 -65.85 53.35
C CYS A 386 3.93 -64.63 54.31
N PRO A 387 2.85 -64.17 54.99
CA PRO A 387 1.42 -64.10 54.60
C PRO A 387 0.80 -62.69 54.81
N PHE A 388 -0.27 -62.39 54.07
CA PHE A 388 -1.03 -61.13 54.16
C PHE A 388 -1.98 -61.13 55.38
N ARG A 389 -1.93 -60.06 56.19
CA ARG A 389 -2.92 -59.71 57.23
C ARG A 389 -3.70 -58.49 56.72
N GLY A 390 -5.03 -58.62 56.64
CA GLY A 390 -5.90 -57.62 56.04
C GLY A 390 -6.06 -56.33 56.85
N ALA A 391 -6.39 -55.26 56.14
CA ALA A 391 -7.09 -54.10 56.68
C ALA A 391 -7.92 -53.43 55.57
N THR A 392 -9.11 -53.01 55.98
CA THR A 392 -10.27 -52.52 55.25
C THR A 392 -10.09 -51.18 54.54
N GLU A 393 -10.68 -51.07 53.35
CA GLU A 393 -10.81 -49.85 52.55
C GLU A 393 -12.18 -49.20 52.78
N ALA A 394 -12.19 -47.87 52.97
CA ALA A 394 -13.38 -47.05 53.13
C ALA A 394 -13.88 -46.51 51.76
N LYS A 395 -15.20 -46.41 51.67
CA LYS A 395 -16.05 -46.19 50.49
C LYS A 395 -16.13 -44.71 50.09
N ALA A 396 -16.10 -44.41 48.78
CA ALA A 396 -16.73 -43.20 48.20
C ALA A 396 -17.18 -43.46 46.74
N THR A 397 -18.27 -42.80 46.36
CA THR A 397 -19.26 -43.15 45.33
C THR A 397 -19.09 -42.40 43.99
N GLY A 398 -19.21 -43.15 42.88
CA GLY A 398 -20.29 -43.04 41.87
C GLY A 398 -20.54 -41.73 41.11
N PHE A 399 -20.42 -41.81 39.77
CA PHE A 399 -20.67 -40.81 38.72
C PHE A 399 -22.15 -40.46 38.49
N ASP A 400 -22.42 -39.33 37.80
CA ASP A 400 -23.24 -39.31 36.57
C ASP A 400 -23.06 -38.02 35.75
N ASN A 401 -22.99 -38.18 34.42
CA ASN A 401 -22.82 -37.16 33.39
C ASN A 401 -24.19 -36.67 32.87
N VAL A 402 -24.36 -35.37 32.64
CA VAL A 402 -25.55 -34.79 32.01
C VAL A 402 -25.24 -34.32 30.59
N LEU A 403 -26.02 -34.84 29.65
CA LEU A 403 -26.11 -34.48 28.23
C LEU A 403 -26.86 -33.14 28.08
N PHE A 404 -26.39 -32.22 27.23
CA PHE A 404 -27.18 -31.06 26.79
C PHE A 404 -27.64 -31.27 25.35
N ASN A 405 -28.96 -31.16 25.14
CA ASN A 405 -29.61 -31.21 23.84
C ASN A 405 -30.08 -29.79 23.46
N ALA A 406 -30.07 -29.53 22.16
CA ALA A 406 -30.38 -28.24 21.54
C ALA A 406 -31.87 -27.86 21.61
N ASP A 407 -32.12 -26.59 21.31
CA ASP A 407 -33.41 -25.96 20.94
C ASP A 407 -34.23 -25.36 22.10
N GLN A 408 -33.99 -24.07 22.39
CA GLN A 408 -35.01 -23.02 22.23
C GLN A 408 -34.45 -21.61 22.54
N VAL A 409 -34.69 -20.68 21.60
CA VAL A 409 -34.37 -19.25 21.66
C VAL A 409 -35.56 -18.50 22.25
N THR A 410 -35.33 -17.63 23.23
CA THR A 410 -36.35 -16.68 23.72
C THR A 410 -35.80 -15.25 23.54
N LEU A 411 -36.47 -14.46 22.68
CA LEU A 411 -36.17 -13.04 22.45
C LEU A 411 -37.00 -12.17 23.42
N PRO A 412 -36.43 -11.10 24.04
CA PRO A 412 -37.19 -10.17 24.86
C PRO A 412 -37.95 -9.13 24.01
N THR A 413 -39.18 -8.83 24.43
CA THR A 413 -40.09 -7.86 23.81
C THR A 413 -39.75 -6.40 24.14
N SER A 414 -40.13 -5.54 23.19
CA SER A 414 -39.93 -4.09 23.08
C SER A 414 -40.63 -3.25 24.16
N ILE A 415 -39.93 -2.22 24.62
CA ILE A 415 -40.46 -1.11 25.44
C ILE A 415 -41.15 -0.11 24.52
N THR A 416 -42.43 0.19 24.76
CA THR A 416 -43.16 1.32 24.15
C THR A 416 -43.36 2.44 25.17
N ASN A 417 -43.08 3.65 24.72
CA ASN A 417 -43.19 4.95 25.40
C ASN A 417 -44.64 5.35 25.81
N ASP A 418 -44.74 5.98 27.00
CA ASP A 418 -45.43 7.25 27.37
C ASP A 418 -46.91 7.51 26.99
N PRO A 419 -47.66 8.29 27.81
CA PRO A 419 -47.29 9.64 28.30
C PRO A 419 -47.42 9.94 29.79
#